data_AF-A0A1B1E241-F1
#
_entry.id   AF-A0A1B1E241-F1
#
_cell.length_a   1.000
_cell.length_b   1.000
_cell.length_c   1.000
_cell.angle_alpha   90.00
_cell.angle_beta   90.00
_cell.angle_gamma   90.00
#
_symmetry.space_group_name_H-M   'P 1'
#
loop_
_entity.id
_entity.type
_entity.pdbx_description
1 polymer ?
#
loop_
_entity_poly.entity_id
_entity_poly.type
_entity_poly.pdbx_seq_one_letter_code
_entity_poly.pdbx_strand_id
1 'polypeptide(L)'
;MWPSFANFLVKRQEEQQAPSSLPPQGNGPGEIVETEITQEETEEQNVLSELNNEEDQLEKEEGGVKKKKKLYELNELHHLVNALPYIDSHDSELEKNAKQLVEEEMMLMQKKNEVKNYLQDFDVPPSVYVKIKNSVMPNELKRCEQNINMEKLNLNCYNIEKEELKEEKNLNEWINTLRRHQIVLENMHNALINVELMNKYKEVMWSEHMKVFTHIDVNLQNSIKLLKDQIDNINKQRKLHQLSYVNDLSALQNERNEYKRKNDIVLEEIKKLLSENLRLRYQRNEA
;
A
#
# COMPACT_ATOMS: atom_id res chain seq x y z
N MET A 1 21.95 18.56 -39.33
CA MET A 1 23.33 18.23 -38.96
C MET A 1 23.63 18.98 -37.66
N TRP A 2 23.50 18.30 -36.51
CA TRP A 2 23.68 18.88 -35.18
C TRP A 2 25.08 18.50 -34.66
N PRO A 3 25.85 19.40 -34.01
CA PRO A 3 27.07 19.00 -33.33
C PRO A 3 26.81 18.57 -31.87
N SER A 4 27.67 17.65 -31.43
CA SER A 4 27.64 16.83 -30.22
C SER A 4 27.95 17.61 -28.92
N PHE A 5 27.09 17.45 -27.90
CA PHE A 5 27.23 17.98 -26.53
C PHE A 5 28.05 17.04 -25.63
N ALA A 6 29.28 16.72 -26.02
CA ALA A 6 30.19 15.95 -25.19
C ALA A 6 31.52 16.70 -25.12
N ASN A 7 31.66 17.62 -24.15
CA ASN A 7 32.92 18.09 -23.54
C ASN A 7 32.71 19.29 -22.61
N PHE A 8 31.88 19.15 -21.56
CA PHE A 8 31.81 20.18 -20.52
C PHE A 8 31.73 19.58 -19.11
N LEU A 9 32.55 18.56 -18.87
CA LEU A 9 32.69 17.93 -17.56
C LEU A 9 34.16 17.56 -17.38
N VAL A 10 34.96 18.51 -16.87
CA VAL A 10 36.18 18.29 -16.07
C VAL A 10 36.66 19.67 -15.60
N LYS A 11 36.99 19.76 -14.29
CA LYS A 11 37.58 20.87 -13.52
C LYS A 11 36.65 21.96 -12.98
N ARG A 12 36.16 21.72 -11.77
CA ARG A 12 36.38 22.63 -10.62
C ARG A 12 36.05 21.91 -9.31
N GLN A 13 37.09 21.37 -8.69
CA GLN A 13 37.18 21.17 -7.25
C GLN A 13 38.24 22.14 -6.73
N GLU A 14 38.10 22.50 -5.45
CA GLU A 14 38.94 23.36 -4.61
C GLU A 14 38.63 24.86 -4.65
N GLU A 15 37.83 25.31 -3.68
CA GLU A 15 38.30 26.27 -2.67
C GLU A 15 37.33 26.28 -1.46
N GLN A 16 37.88 26.02 -0.28
CA GLN A 16 37.25 26.17 1.03
C GLN A 16 37.41 27.62 1.50
N GLN A 17 36.38 28.22 2.11
CA GLN A 17 36.50 29.06 3.32
C GLN A 17 35.14 29.56 3.84
N ALA A 18 34.91 29.38 5.14
CA ALA A 18 34.06 30.22 6.00
C ALA A 18 35.01 31.13 6.83
N PRO A 19 34.61 32.24 7.53
CA PRO A 19 33.31 32.47 8.18
C PRO A 19 32.79 33.96 8.25
N SER A 20 31.63 34.15 8.92
CA SER A 20 31.28 35.24 9.88
C SER A 20 30.19 36.29 9.55
N SER A 21 29.24 36.38 10.52
CA SER A 21 28.52 37.54 11.11
C SER A 21 27.45 38.37 10.34
N LEU A 22 26.22 38.28 10.87
CA LEU A 22 24.99 39.12 10.80
C LEU A 22 25.23 40.64 11.08
N PRO A 23 24.31 41.62 10.79
CA PRO A 23 22.87 41.62 11.15
C PRO A 23 21.93 42.45 10.20
N PRO A 24 20.77 43.04 10.61
CA PRO A 24 19.44 42.64 10.12
C PRO A 24 18.64 43.77 9.42
N GLN A 25 17.42 43.42 8.98
CA GLN A 25 16.25 44.25 8.66
C GLN A 25 15.86 44.38 7.18
N GLY A 26 14.59 44.04 6.95
CA GLY A 26 13.84 44.34 5.74
C GLY A 26 12.52 43.58 5.69
N ASN A 27 11.58 43.89 6.59
CA ASN A 27 10.21 43.38 6.53
C ASN A 27 9.55 43.78 5.20
N GLY A 28 9.11 42.79 4.43
CA GLY A 28 8.25 42.94 3.25
C GLY A 28 7.23 41.79 3.20
N PRO A 29 5.98 42.05 2.79
CA PRO A 29 4.87 41.13 3.02
C PRO A 29 4.85 40.03 1.96
N GLY A 30 5.33 38.84 2.30
CA GLY A 30 5.23 37.64 1.45
C GLY A 30 5.07 36.33 2.21
N GLU A 31 5.06 36.36 3.55
CA GLU A 31 5.28 35.20 4.41
C GLU A 31 3.99 34.48 4.85
N ILE A 32 2.89 34.63 4.10
CA ILE A 32 1.60 34.02 4.48
C ILE A 32 1.26 32.81 3.60
N VAL A 33 1.77 32.73 2.37
CA VAL A 33 1.37 31.67 1.42
C VAL A 33 2.33 30.46 1.44
N GLU A 34 3.61 30.65 1.74
CA GLU A 34 4.57 29.55 1.79
C GLU A 34 4.45 28.71 3.08
N THR A 35 3.99 29.32 4.19
CA THR A 35 3.82 28.60 5.46
C THR A 35 2.63 27.65 5.46
N GLU A 36 1.55 27.97 4.74
CA GLU A 36 0.34 27.14 4.70
C GLU A 36 0.55 25.85 3.88
N ILE A 37 1.30 25.93 2.76
CA ILE A 37 1.58 24.75 1.92
C ILE A 37 2.51 23.77 2.63
N THR A 38 3.53 24.26 3.35
CA THR A 38 4.36 23.39 4.18
C THR A 38 3.63 22.82 5.39
N GLN A 39 2.62 23.51 5.93
CA GLN A 39 1.83 23.01 7.05
C GLN A 39 0.87 21.89 6.62
N GLU A 40 0.18 22.04 5.49
CA GLU A 40 -0.71 21.00 4.94
C GLU A 40 0.07 19.74 4.52
N GLU A 41 1.25 19.87 3.89
CA GLU A 41 2.08 18.71 3.54
C GLU A 41 2.67 18.01 4.78
N THR A 42 2.99 18.77 5.85
CA THR A 42 3.40 18.16 7.13
C THR A 42 2.24 17.51 7.87
N GLU A 43 1.01 18.01 7.74
CA GLU A 43 -0.19 17.40 8.32
C GLU A 43 -0.56 16.11 7.58
N GLU A 44 -0.48 16.07 6.26
CA GLU A 44 -0.71 14.84 5.48
C GLU A 44 0.34 13.75 5.77
N GLN A 45 1.61 14.13 5.93
CA GLN A 45 2.66 13.21 6.35
C GLN A 45 2.52 12.79 7.83
N ASN A 46 2.06 13.67 8.71
CA ASN A 46 1.75 13.31 10.10
C ASN A 46 0.60 12.32 10.17
N VAL A 47 -0.48 12.53 9.41
CA VAL A 47 -1.63 11.63 9.34
C VAL A 47 -1.23 10.26 8.76
N LEU A 48 -0.37 10.21 7.75
CA LEU A 48 0.19 8.94 7.23
C LEU A 48 1.10 8.23 8.23
N SER A 49 1.84 8.98 9.06
CA SER A 49 2.64 8.41 10.15
C SER A 49 1.79 7.96 11.34
N GLU A 50 0.68 8.64 11.61
CA GLU A 50 -0.33 8.27 12.61
C GLU A 50 -1.07 7.00 12.18
N LEU A 51 -1.41 6.85 10.90
CA LEU A 51 -2.05 5.64 10.37
C LEU A 51 -1.17 4.39 10.45
N ASN A 52 0.16 4.52 10.36
CA ASN A 52 1.08 3.40 10.61
C ASN A 52 1.27 3.09 12.11
N ASN A 53 0.98 4.05 12.99
CA ASN A 53 0.96 3.86 14.44
C ASN A 53 -0.41 3.38 14.96
N GLU A 54 -1.47 3.51 14.17
CA GLU A 54 -2.84 3.11 14.52
C GLU A 54 -3.08 1.59 14.43
N GLU A 55 -2.18 0.80 13.86
CA GLU A 55 -2.26 -0.67 13.99
C GLU A 55 -2.00 -1.15 15.43
N ASP A 56 -1.48 -0.29 16.31
CA ASP A 56 -1.28 -0.54 17.75
C ASP A 56 -2.33 0.22 18.60
N GLN A 57 -3.61 0.26 18.16
CA GLN A 57 -4.70 0.76 18.99
C GLN A 57 -4.83 -0.04 20.30
N LEU A 58 -4.48 0.62 21.41
CA LEU A 58 -4.67 0.17 22.79
C LEU A 58 -6.04 0.63 23.28
N GLU A 59 -6.96 -0.31 23.52
CA GLU A 59 -8.20 -0.01 24.23
C GLU A 59 -7.91 0.32 25.70
N LYS A 60 -8.39 1.47 26.18
CA LYS A 60 -8.38 1.84 27.60
C LYS A 60 -9.70 1.41 28.23
N GLU A 61 -9.69 0.30 28.95
CA GLU A 61 -10.62 0.05 30.05
C GLU A 61 -9.84 -0.05 31.37
N GLU A 62 -10.50 0.28 32.47
CA GLU A 62 -9.92 0.37 33.82
C GLU A 62 -9.20 -0.94 34.20
N GLY A 63 -7.87 -0.86 34.34
CA GLY A 63 -7.05 -1.97 34.85
C GLY A 63 -6.33 -2.79 33.77
N GLY A 64 -5.39 -2.17 33.06
CA GLY A 64 -4.32 -2.87 32.35
C GLY A 64 -4.47 -2.85 30.84
N VAL A 65 -3.52 -2.19 30.18
CA VAL A 65 -3.37 -2.08 28.73
C VAL A 65 -3.20 -3.48 28.12
N LYS A 66 -4.27 -4.03 27.55
CA LYS A 66 -4.21 -5.26 26.74
C LYS A 66 -4.14 -4.85 25.27
N LYS A 67 -3.04 -5.22 24.60
CA LYS A 67 -2.90 -5.08 23.15
C LYS A 67 -4.03 -5.83 22.46
N LYS A 68 -4.61 -5.24 21.40
CA LYS A 68 -5.59 -5.91 20.54
C LYS A 68 -4.97 -7.21 20.04
N LYS A 69 -5.58 -8.34 20.41
CA LYS A 69 -5.08 -9.66 20.01
C LYS A 69 -5.17 -9.78 18.50
N LYS A 70 -4.13 -10.34 17.89
CA LYS A 70 -4.12 -10.56 16.43
C LYS A 70 -5.17 -11.60 16.08
N LEU A 71 -5.77 -11.51 14.89
CA LEU A 71 -6.88 -12.39 14.49
C LEU A 71 -6.53 -13.88 14.61
N TYR A 72 -5.29 -14.26 14.31
CA TYR A 72 -4.85 -15.65 14.43
C TYR A 72 -4.77 -16.12 15.89
N GLU A 73 -4.55 -15.23 16.86
CA GLU A 73 -4.48 -15.56 18.29
C GLU A 73 -5.88 -15.82 18.89
N LEU A 74 -6.94 -15.42 18.17
CA LEU A 74 -8.32 -15.73 18.54
C LEU A 74 -8.68 -17.20 18.28
N ASN A 75 -7.86 -17.92 17.50
CA ASN A 75 -8.01 -19.35 17.34
C ASN A 75 -7.38 -20.09 18.53
N GLU A 76 -8.12 -20.98 19.18
CA GLU A 76 -7.67 -21.71 20.36
C GLU A 76 -6.39 -22.53 20.08
N LEU A 77 -6.27 -23.04 18.86
CA LEU A 77 -5.18 -23.91 18.43
C LEU A 77 -4.06 -23.17 17.66
N HIS A 78 -4.00 -21.83 17.72
CA HIS A 78 -3.03 -21.06 16.94
C HIS A 78 -1.56 -21.44 17.22
N HIS A 79 -1.25 -21.85 18.45
CA HIS A 79 0.08 -22.28 18.87
C HIS A 79 0.53 -23.61 18.23
N LEU A 80 -0.41 -24.40 17.69
CA LEU A 80 -0.13 -25.64 16.96
C LEU A 80 0.06 -25.41 15.45
N VAL A 81 -0.27 -24.20 14.96
CA VAL A 81 -0.15 -23.86 13.55
C VAL A 81 1.27 -23.41 13.27
N ASN A 82 2.11 -24.34 12.82
CA ASN A 82 3.45 -24.05 12.31
C ASN A 82 3.60 -24.65 10.91
N ALA A 83 3.91 -23.81 9.93
CA ALA A 83 4.23 -24.21 8.56
C ALA A 83 5.64 -23.69 8.22
N LEU A 84 6.43 -24.48 7.48
CA LEU A 84 7.84 -24.19 7.23
C LEU A 84 8.13 -23.97 5.73
N PRO A 85 7.74 -22.82 5.14
CA PRO A 85 7.86 -22.57 3.70
C PRO A 85 9.24 -22.76 3.06
N TYR A 86 10.35 -22.57 3.80
CA TYR A 86 11.70 -22.73 3.24
C TYR A 86 12.21 -24.18 3.29
N ILE A 87 11.48 -25.06 3.97
CA ILE A 87 11.85 -26.46 4.20
C ILE A 87 10.87 -27.39 3.48
N ASP A 88 9.57 -27.10 3.60
CA ASP A 88 8.51 -27.89 2.99
C ASP A 88 8.60 -27.76 1.46
N SER A 89 8.66 -28.91 0.77
CA SER A 89 8.68 -28.94 -0.68
C SER A 89 7.33 -28.49 -1.24
N HIS A 90 7.35 -27.52 -2.14
CA HIS A 90 6.13 -27.04 -2.77
C HIS A 90 5.73 -27.97 -3.92
N ASP A 91 4.78 -28.88 -3.65
CA ASP A 91 4.15 -29.70 -4.67
C ASP A 91 2.83 -29.04 -5.12
N SER A 92 2.68 -28.83 -6.43
CA SER A 92 1.48 -28.20 -7.00
C SER A 92 0.24 -29.07 -6.79
N GLU A 93 0.39 -30.40 -6.67
CA GLU A 93 -0.73 -31.31 -6.39
C GLU A 93 -1.26 -31.14 -4.97
N LEU A 94 -0.37 -30.96 -3.99
CA LEU A 94 -0.75 -30.72 -2.60
C LEU A 94 -1.48 -29.38 -2.45
N GLU A 95 -1.05 -28.34 -3.16
CA GLU A 95 -1.73 -27.04 -3.15
C GLU A 95 -3.16 -27.13 -3.69
N LYS A 96 -3.35 -27.86 -4.79
CA LYS A 96 -4.69 -28.06 -5.38
C LYS A 96 -5.60 -28.84 -4.45
N ASN A 97 -5.10 -29.92 -3.84
CA ASN A 97 -5.85 -30.71 -2.88
C ASN A 97 -6.24 -29.87 -1.64
N ALA A 98 -5.27 -29.12 -1.08
CA ALA A 98 -5.53 -28.23 0.04
C ALA A 98 -6.60 -27.17 -0.30
N LYS A 99 -6.55 -26.58 -1.50
CA LYS A 99 -7.57 -25.64 -1.99
C LYS A 99 -8.96 -26.27 -2.09
N GLN A 100 -9.04 -27.49 -2.61
CA GLN A 100 -10.30 -28.22 -2.70
C GLN A 100 -10.91 -28.49 -1.31
N LEU A 101 -10.10 -28.95 -0.35
CA LEU A 101 -10.55 -29.18 1.02
C LEU A 101 -11.03 -27.89 1.70
N VAL A 102 -10.34 -26.77 1.46
CA VAL A 102 -10.77 -25.45 1.97
C VAL A 102 -12.12 -25.05 1.37
N GLU A 103 -12.33 -25.27 0.08
CA GLU A 103 -13.60 -24.96 -0.59
C GLU A 103 -14.76 -25.84 -0.07
N GLU A 104 -14.51 -27.13 0.17
CA GLU A 104 -15.48 -28.03 0.78
C GLU A 104 -15.88 -27.56 2.18
N GLU A 105 -14.92 -27.18 3.03
CA GLU A 105 -15.19 -26.60 4.36
C GLU A 105 -15.91 -25.25 4.25
N MET A 106 -15.57 -24.41 3.29
CA MET A 106 -16.30 -23.15 3.03
C MET A 106 -17.77 -23.39 2.69
N MET A 107 -18.06 -24.38 1.84
CA MET A 107 -19.44 -24.76 1.52
C MET A 107 -20.18 -25.29 2.75
N LEU A 108 -19.52 -26.08 3.60
CA LEU A 108 -20.10 -26.57 4.84
C LEU A 108 -20.39 -25.42 5.82
N MET A 109 -19.48 -24.46 5.98
CA MET A 109 -19.68 -23.28 6.83
C MET A 109 -20.84 -22.41 6.33
N GLN A 110 -20.94 -22.22 5.01
CA GLN A 110 -22.06 -21.49 4.40
C GLN A 110 -23.40 -22.20 4.65
N LYS A 111 -23.44 -23.52 4.53
CA LYS A 111 -24.63 -24.33 4.82
C LYS A 111 -25.03 -24.29 6.29
N LYS A 112 -24.07 -24.21 7.20
CA LYS A 112 -24.29 -24.13 8.65
C LYS A 112 -24.56 -22.70 9.14
N ASN A 113 -24.48 -21.69 8.27
CA ASN A 113 -24.55 -20.26 8.64
C ASN A 113 -23.54 -19.85 9.72
N GLU A 114 -22.38 -20.51 9.77
CA GLU A 114 -21.29 -20.22 10.72
C GLU A 114 -20.27 -19.22 10.13
N VAL A 115 -20.57 -18.62 8.98
CA VAL A 115 -19.68 -17.68 8.29
C VAL A 115 -19.58 -16.39 9.08
N LYS A 116 -18.41 -16.16 9.68
CA LYS A 116 -18.08 -14.89 10.34
C LYS A 116 -17.98 -13.76 9.32
N ASN A 117 -18.68 -12.65 9.56
CA ASN A 117 -18.59 -11.47 8.73
C ASN A 117 -17.38 -10.63 9.14
N TYR A 118 -16.21 -10.97 8.60
CA TYR A 118 -14.96 -10.26 8.91
C TYR A 118 -14.99 -8.78 8.49
N LEU A 119 -15.90 -8.36 7.61
CA LEU A 119 -16.04 -6.97 7.17
C LEU A 119 -16.85 -6.10 8.14
N GLN A 120 -17.58 -6.71 9.08
CA GLN A 120 -18.40 -5.95 10.04
C GLN A 120 -17.54 -5.16 11.04
N ASP A 121 -16.36 -5.69 11.37
CA ASP A 121 -15.44 -5.09 12.34
C ASP A 121 -14.52 -4.02 11.72
N PHE A 122 -14.54 -3.88 10.39
CA PHE A 122 -13.78 -2.84 9.70
C PHE A 122 -14.66 -1.64 9.43
N ASP A 123 -14.30 -0.51 10.03
CA ASP A 123 -14.88 0.78 9.66
C ASP A 123 -14.57 1.09 8.20
N VAL A 124 -15.52 1.75 7.53
CA VAL A 124 -15.30 2.29 6.18
C VAL A 124 -14.08 3.20 6.25
N PRO A 125 -13.07 3.04 5.36
CA PRO A 125 -11.87 3.84 5.39
C PRO A 125 -12.20 5.32 5.50
N PRO A 126 -11.54 6.08 6.39
CA PRO A 126 -11.80 7.50 6.57
C PRO A 126 -11.36 8.26 5.31
N SER A 127 -12.20 8.26 4.28
CA SER A 127 -12.00 9.10 3.12
C SER A 127 -12.30 10.54 3.53
N VAL A 128 -11.30 11.42 3.37
CA VAL A 128 -11.39 12.87 3.59
C VAL A 128 -12.64 13.43 2.89
N TYR A 129 -12.96 12.90 1.70
CA TYR A 129 -14.08 13.35 0.88
C TYR A 129 -15.47 12.87 1.36
N VAL A 130 -15.55 11.85 2.22
CA VAL A 130 -16.82 11.28 2.69
C VAL A 130 -17.33 11.99 3.95
N LYS A 131 -16.43 12.46 4.82
CA LYS A 131 -16.79 13.08 6.11
C LYS A 131 -17.09 14.58 6.01
N ILE A 132 -16.60 15.26 4.98
CA ILE A 132 -16.82 16.70 4.78
C ILE A 132 -18.23 16.93 4.20
N LYS A 133 -19.12 17.55 4.97
CA LYS A 133 -20.53 17.80 4.59
C LYS A 133 -20.71 18.60 3.29
N ASN A 134 -19.73 19.43 2.92
CA ASN A 134 -19.71 20.22 1.69
C ASN A 134 -18.74 19.67 0.62
N SER A 135 -18.27 18.43 0.76
CA SER A 135 -17.43 17.81 -0.26
C SER A 135 -18.22 17.62 -1.55
N VAL A 136 -17.50 17.64 -2.67
CA VAL A 136 -18.04 17.32 -4.00
C VAL A 136 -18.67 15.92 -3.98
N MET A 137 -18.10 14.97 -3.23
CA MET A 137 -18.49 13.57 -3.29
C MET A 137 -19.93 13.27 -2.80
N PRO A 138 -20.40 13.76 -1.64
CA PRO A 138 -21.80 13.64 -1.24
C PRO A 138 -22.80 14.23 -2.24
N ASN A 139 -22.44 15.34 -2.89
CA ASN A 139 -23.30 15.99 -3.88
C ASN A 139 -23.34 15.20 -5.20
N GLU A 140 -22.21 14.67 -5.64
CA GLU A 140 -22.12 13.78 -6.79
C GLU A 140 -22.87 12.48 -6.55
N LEU A 141 -22.76 11.89 -5.35
CA LEU A 141 -23.48 10.68 -4.97
C LEU A 141 -24.99 10.91 -5.02
N LYS A 142 -25.48 12.01 -4.45
CA LYS A 142 -26.90 12.40 -4.54
C LYS A 142 -27.36 12.62 -5.99
N ARG A 143 -26.52 13.22 -6.84
CA ARG A 143 -26.83 13.41 -8.26
C ARG A 143 -26.93 12.06 -8.99
N CYS A 144 -26.03 11.13 -8.70
CA CYS A 144 -26.03 9.78 -9.23
C CYS A 144 -27.26 8.98 -8.76
N GLU A 145 -27.64 9.09 -7.49
CA GLU A 145 -28.88 8.52 -6.95
C GLU A 145 -30.13 9.07 -7.66
N GLN A 146 -30.11 10.36 -8.01
CA GLN A 146 -31.18 11.02 -8.78
C GLN A 146 -31.11 10.75 -10.28
N ASN A 147 -30.11 10.00 -10.75
CA ASN A 147 -29.87 9.66 -12.15
C ASN A 147 -29.81 10.89 -13.08
N ILE A 148 -29.36 12.04 -12.55
CA ILE A 148 -29.21 13.28 -13.30
C ILE A 148 -27.85 13.25 -14.01
N ASN A 149 -27.87 13.40 -15.34
CA ASN A 149 -26.64 13.49 -16.12
C ASN A 149 -25.89 14.79 -15.82
N MET A 150 -24.56 14.74 -15.79
CA MET A 150 -23.72 15.91 -15.51
C MET A 150 -23.93 17.00 -16.58
N GLU A 151 -24.10 18.25 -16.15
CA GLU A 151 -24.19 19.38 -17.07
C GLU A 151 -22.84 19.59 -17.76
N LYS A 152 -22.85 19.74 -19.09
CA LYS A 152 -21.63 20.01 -19.85
C LYS A 152 -21.17 21.44 -19.58
N LEU A 153 -19.86 21.63 -19.42
CA LEU A 153 -19.27 22.97 -19.28
C LEU A 153 -19.67 23.85 -20.48
N ASN A 154 -20.29 24.99 -20.20
CA ASN A 154 -20.72 25.93 -21.23
C ASN A 154 -19.56 26.85 -21.64
N LEU A 155 -18.96 26.56 -22.80
CA LEU A 155 -17.89 27.36 -23.39
C LEU A 155 -18.39 28.37 -24.44
N ASN A 156 -19.70 28.49 -24.63
CA ASN A 156 -20.28 29.31 -25.69
C ASN A 156 -19.98 30.80 -25.53
N CYS A 157 -19.65 31.26 -24.32
CA CYS A 157 -19.28 32.64 -24.03
C CYS A 157 -17.94 33.06 -24.67
N TYR A 158 -17.05 32.12 -25.00
CA TYR A 158 -15.72 32.40 -25.55
C TYR A 158 -15.62 32.17 -27.07
N ASN A 159 -16.64 31.57 -27.69
CA ASN A 159 -16.60 31.17 -29.10
C ASN A 159 -17.17 32.27 -30.01
N ILE A 160 -16.31 33.18 -30.47
CA ILE A 160 -16.71 34.35 -31.26
C ILE A 160 -16.80 34.07 -32.77
N GLU A 161 -16.03 33.11 -33.28
CA GLU A 161 -15.88 32.85 -34.73
C GLU A 161 -17.18 32.42 -35.44
N LYS A 162 -18.25 32.11 -34.69
CA LYS A 162 -19.53 31.62 -35.25
C LYS A 162 -20.61 32.68 -35.39
N GLU A 163 -20.38 33.92 -34.99
CA GLU A 163 -21.42 34.96 -35.07
C GLU A 163 -21.31 35.78 -36.34
N GLU A 164 -21.75 35.20 -37.47
CA GLU A 164 -22.10 36.00 -38.64
C GLU A 164 -23.24 36.96 -38.24
N LEU A 165 -22.92 38.26 -38.19
CA LEU A 165 -23.86 39.33 -37.87
C LEU A 165 -24.88 39.46 -39.00
N LYS A 166 -26.00 38.73 -38.89
CA LYS A 166 -27.18 38.99 -39.72
C LYS A 166 -27.68 40.41 -39.42
N GLU A 167 -27.97 41.18 -40.47
CA GLU A 167 -28.37 42.60 -40.38
C GLU A 167 -29.68 42.84 -39.59
N GLU A 168 -30.43 41.79 -39.26
CA GLU A 168 -31.75 41.84 -38.58
C GLU A 168 -31.72 41.57 -37.06
N LYS A 169 -30.60 41.81 -36.35
CA LYS A 169 -30.56 41.58 -34.89
C LYS A 169 -31.18 42.72 -34.07
N ASN A 170 -31.98 42.37 -33.06
CA ASN A 170 -32.55 43.29 -32.06
C ASN A 170 -31.46 44.02 -31.25
N LEU A 171 -31.72 45.25 -30.77
CA LEU A 171 -30.77 46.07 -29.99
C LEU A 171 -30.15 45.32 -28.79
N ASN A 172 -30.93 44.47 -28.12
CA ASN A 172 -30.45 43.66 -26.98
C ASN A 172 -29.42 42.59 -27.37
N GLU A 173 -29.52 42.03 -28.58
CA GLU A 173 -28.57 41.04 -29.08
C GLU A 173 -27.23 41.68 -29.45
N TRP A 174 -27.26 42.93 -29.94
CA TRP A 174 -26.05 43.73 -30.17
C TRP A 174 -25.32 44.03 -28.86
N ILE A 175 -26.03 44.42 -27.80
CA ILE A 175 -25.44 44.67 -26.48
C ILE A 175 -24.79 43.40 -25.92
N ASN A 176 -25.46 42.25 -26.03
CA ASN A 176 -24.92 40.97 -25.56
C ASN A 176 -23.72 40.51 -26.39
N THR A 177 -23.71 40.79 -27.70
CA THR A 177 -22.57 40.48 -28.59
C THR A 177 -21.38 41.37 -28.26
N LEU A 178 -21.60 42.68 -28.09
CA LEU A 178 -20.56 43.63 -27.67
C LEU A 178 -19.95 43.26 -26.31
N ARG A 179 -20.78 42.88 -25.33
CA ARG A 179 -20.29 42.41 -24.02
C ARG A 179 -19.44 41.15 -24.14
N ARG A 180 -19.82 40.18 -25.00
CA ARG A 180 -19.02 38.97 -25.24
C ARG A 180 -17.68 39.28 -25.91
N HIS A 181 -17.66 40.17 -26.90
CA HIS A 181 -16.41 40.63 -27.51
C HIS A 181 -15.48 41.31 -26.50
N GLN A 182 -16.03 42.14 -25.61
CA GLN A 182 -15.25 42.77 -24.54
C GLN A 182 -14.61 41.73 -23.63
N ILE A 183 -15.40 40.73 -23.17
CA ILE A 183 -14.89 39.65 -22.30
C ILE A 183 -13.76 38.88 -22.99
N VAL A 184 -13.91 38.54 -24.27
CA VAL A 184 -12.85 37.83 -24.98
C VAL A 184 -11.63 38.70 -25.20
N LEU A 185 -11.78 39.99 -25.51
CA LEU A 185 -10.64 40.90 -25.65
C LEU A 185 -9.84 41.00 -24.34
N GLU A 186 -10.53 41.15 -23.20
CA GLU A 186 -9.91 41.15 -21.88
C GLU A 186 -9.22 39.81 -21.59
N ASN A 187 -9.87 38.68 -21.90
CA ASN A 187 -9.27 37.35 -21.70
C ASN A 187 -8.05 37.12 -22.61
N MET A 188 -8.08 37.57 -23.87
CA MET A 188 -6.94 37.49 -24.79
C MET A 188 -5.79 38.38 -24.33
N HIS A 189 -6.08 39.56 -23.79
CA HIS A 189 -5.08 40.43 -23.20
C HIS A 189 -4.41 39.79 -21.99
N ASN A 190 -5.19 39.19 -21.08
CA ASN A 190 -4.66 38.44 -19.95
C ASN A 190 -3.85 37.22 -20.40
N ALA A 191 -4.32 36.49 -21.41
CA ALA A 191 -3.61 35.36 -21.99
C ALA A 191 -2.25 35.79 -22.58
N LEU A 192 -2.19 36.96 -23.25
CA LEU A 192 -0.94 37.52 -23.76
C LEU A 192 0.04 37.79 -22.62
N ILE A 193 -0.41 38.47 -21.56
CA ILE A 193 0.44 38.74 -20.38
C ILE A 193 0.93 37.43 -19.76
N ASN A 194 0.06 36.44 -19.59
CA ASN A 194 0.42 35.13 -19.04
C ASN A 194 1.46 34.42 -19.91
N VAL A 195 1.33 34.48 -21.25
CA VAL A 195 2.29 33.91 -22.18
C VAL A 195 3.62 34.66 -22.14
N GLU A 196 3.62 35.98 -22.01
CA GLU A 196 4.84 36.77 -21.86
C GLU A 196 5.58 36.42 -20.56
N LEU A 197 4.85 36.30 -19.44
CA LEU A 197 5.38 35.85 -18.15
C LEU A 197 5.95 34.43 -18.26
N MET A 198 5.20 33.52 -18.87
CA MET A 198 5.66 32.15 -19.10
C MET A 198 6.93 32.14 -19.97
N ASN A 199 6.96 32.91 -21.07
CA ASN A 199 8.12 32.93 -21.95
C ASN A 199 9.38 33.47 -21.26
N LYS A 200 9.21 34.42 -20.32
CA LYS A 200 10.29 34.98 -19.52
C LYS A 200 10.85 34.01 -18.49
N TYR A 201 10.01 33.22 -17.83
CA TYR A 201 10.42 32.40 -16.68
C TYR A 201 10.42 30.88 -16.92
N LYS A 202 9.91 30.39 -18.05
CA LYS A 202 9.73 28.95 -18.33
C LYS A 202 11.01 28.15 -18.15
N GLU A 203 12.16 28.63 -18.62
CA GLU A 203 13.40 27.85 -18.60
C GLU A 203 13.92 27.68 -17.17
N VAL A 204 13.89 28.76 -16.38
CA VAL A 204 14.34 28.76 -14.98
C VAL A 204 13.42 27.91 -14.13
N MET A 205 12.09 28.12 -14.24
CA MET A 205 11.11 27.36 -13.46
C MET A 205 11.10 25.89 -13.83
N TRP A 206 11.20 25.56 -15.13
CA TRP A 206 11.26 24.16 -15.58
C TRP A 206 12.53 23.47 -15.12
N SER A 207 13.68 24.16 -15.16
CA SER A 207 14.93 23.60 -14.65
C SER A 207 14.84 23.32 -13.15
N GLU A 208 14.28 24.23 -12.36
CA GLU A 208 14.14 24.04 -10.92
C GLU A 208 13.14 22.93 -10.58
N HIS A 209 11.98 22.92 -11.24
CA HIS A 209 10.99 21.84 -11.11
C HIS A 209 11.61 20.48 -11.46
N MET A 210 12.44 20.42 -12.51
CA MET A 210 13.14 19.18 -12.87
C MET A 210 14.10 18.72 -11.77
N LYS A 211 14.83 19.64 -11.11
CA LYS A 211 15.71 19.29 -9.98
C LYS A 211 14.91 18.70 -8.83
N VAL A 212 13.81 19.35 -8.44
CA VAL A 212 12.90 18.84 -7.39
C VAL A 212 12.38 17.46 -7.77
N PHE A 213 11.93 17.27 -9.02
CA PHE A 213 11.45 15.99 -9.51
C PHE A 213 12.53 14.90 -9.44
N THR A 214 13.77 15.20 -9.87
CA THR A 214 14.88 14.25 -9.75
C THR A 214 15.23 13.92 -8.31
N HIS A 215 15.11 14.88 -7.39
CA HIS A 215 15.32 14.61 -5.97
C HIS A 215 14.25 13.67 -5.42
N ILE A 216 12.99 13.91 -5.77
CA ILE A 216 11.87 13.04 -5.36
C ILE A 216 12.09 11.62 -5.91
N ASP A 217 12.45 11.48 -7.18
CA ASP A 217 12.72 10.17 -7.80
C ASP A 217 13.85 9.42 -7.05
N VAL A 218 14.97 10.10 -6.77
CA VAL A 218 16.06 9.50 -5.98
C VAL A 218 15.60 9.09 -4.58
N ASN A 219 14.78 9.91 -3.91
CA ASN A 219 14.27 9.58 -2.58
C ASN A 219 13.34 8.35 -2.60
N LEU A 220 12.46 8.27 -3.59
CA LEU A 220 11.57 7.12 -3.77
C LEU A 220 12.36 5.85 -4.11
N GLN A 221 13.37 5.93 -4.97
CA GLN A 221 14.25 4.81 -5.28
C GLN A 221 15.01 4.33 -4.04
N ASN A 222 15.51 5.24 -3.21
CA ASN A 222 16.16 4.91 -1.94
C ASN A 222 15.20 4.24 -0.96
N SER A 223 13.96 4.72 -0.87
CA SER A 223 12.91 4.13 -0.03
C SER A 223 12.56 2.71 -0.48
N ILE A 224 12.44 2.49 -1.79
CA ILE A 224 12.22 1.15 -2.36
C ILE A 224 13.39 0.23 -2.04
N LYS A 225 14.63 0.71 -2.18
CA LYS A 225 15.82 -0.07 -1.87
C LYS A 225 15.87 -0.45 -0.39
N LEU A 226 15.61 0.50 0.51
CA LEU A 226 15.56 0.26 1.95
C LEU A 226 14.50 -0.79 2.31
N LEU A 227 13.29 -0.69 1.74
CA LEU A 227 12.22 -1.66 1.95
C LEU A 227 12.61 -3.06 1.44
N LYS A 228 13.26 -3.15 0.28
CA LYS A 228 13.78 -4.43 -0.25
C LYS A 228 14.84 -5.03 0.69
N ASP A 229 15.78 -4.22 1.16
CA ASP A 229 16.81 -4.67 2.09
C ASP A 229 16.20 -5.16 3.42
N GLN A 230 15.14 -4.49 3.91
CA GLN A 230 14.38 -4.91 5.08
C GLN A 230 13.66 -6.25 4.85
N ILE A 231 12.98 -6.39 3.71
CA ILE A 231 12.30 -7.64 3.32
C ILE A 231 13.31 -8.79 3.24
N ASP A 232 14.45 -8.57 2.59
CA ASP A 232 15.50 -9.58 2.43
C ASP A 232 16.13 -9.96 3.78
N ASN A 233 16.33 -8.99 4.68
CA ASN A 233 16.81 -9.28 6.03
C ASN A 233 15.80 -10.14 6.81
N ILE A 234 14.51 -9.82 6.75
CA ILE A 234 13.46 -10.63 7.39
C ILE A 234 13.41 -12.03 6.80
N ASN A 235 13.47 -12.16 5.47
CA ASN A 235 13.47 -13.45 4.79
C ASN A 235 14.70 -14.29 5.16
N LYS A 236 15.88 -13.67 5.27
CA LYS A 236 17.11 -14.32 5.74
C LYS A 236 16.97 -14.79 7.19
N GLN A 237 16.44 -13.96 8.08
CA GLN A 237 16.18 -14.33 9.48
C GLN A 237 15.21 -15.51 9.56
N ARG A 238 14.09 -15.47 8.83
CA ARG A 238 13.12 -16.57 8.75
C ARG A 238 13.76 -17.86 8.25
N LYS A 239 14.58 -17.78 7.19
CA LYS A 239 15.28 -18.95 6.64
C LYS A 239 16.24 -19.57 7.65
N LEU A 240 17.05 -18.76 8.34
CA LEU A 240 17.98 -19.25 9.36
C LEU A 240 17.24 -19.87 10.55
N HIS A 241 16.17 -19.22 11.01
CA HIS A 241 15.32 -19.74 12.08
C HIS A 241 14.75 -21.11 11.69
N GLN A 242 14.14 -21.23 10.51
CA GLN A 242 13.61 -22.50 10.02
C GLN A 242 14.69 -23.58 9.90
N LEU A 243 15.84 -23.26 9.30
CA LEU A 243 16.94 -24.22 9.13
C LEU A 243 17.45 -24.77 10.47
N SER A 244 17.42 -23.98 11.55
CA SER A 244 17.81 -24.46 12.87
C SER A 244 16.91 -25.60 13.37
N TYR A 245 15.59 -25.50 13.15
CA TYR A 245 14.63 -26.54 13.55
C TYR A 245 14.69 -27.80 12.67
N VAL A 246 15.22 -27.73 11.45
CA VAL A 246 15.34 -28.91 10.58
C VAL A 246 16.21 -29.97 11.22
N ASN A 247 17.33 -29.55 11.82
CA ASN A 247 18.26 -30.48 12.45
C ASN A 247 17.59 -31.20 13.62
N ASP A 248 16.88 -30.44 14.45
CA ASP A 248 16.15 -30.97 15.61
C ASP A 248 15.01 -31.90 15.15
N LEU A 249 14.24 -31.51 14.13
CA LEU A 249 13.14 -32.30 13.58
C LEU A 249 13.66 -33.61 12.97
N SER A 250 14.77 -33.56 12.22
CA SER A 250 15.39 -34.75 11.65
C SER A 250 15.90 -35.70 12.73
N ALA A 251 16.52 -35.17 13.79
CA ALA A 251 16.95 -35.96 14.94
C ALA A 251 15.77 -36.66 15.63
N LEU A 252 14.70 -35.92 15.93
CA LEU A 252 13.48 -36.46 16.54
C LEU A 252 12.78 -37.49 15.63
N GLN A 253 12.78 -37.27 14.31
CA GLN A 253 12.20 -38.21 13.36
C GLN A 253 13.01 -39.52 13.30
N ASN A 254 14.33 -39.42 13.33
CA ASN A 254 15.20 -40.60 13.40
C ASN A 254 14.98 -41.36 14.71
N GLU A 255 14.91 -40.66 15.84
CA GLU A 255 14.64 -41.27 17.14
C GLU A 255 13.27 -41.98 17.16
N ARG A 256 12.23 -41.33 16.64
CA ARG A 256 10.89 -41.92 16.47
C ARG A 256 10.93 -43.19 15.62
N ASN A 257 11.64 -43.15 14.49
CA ASN A 257 11.76 -44.30 13.60
C ASN A 257 12.52 -45.46 14.26
N GLU A 258 13.55 -45.15 15.05
CA GLU A 258 14.26 -46.15 15.85
C GLU A 258 13.35 -46.81 16.88
N TYR A 259 12.58 -46.03 17.66
CA TYR A 259 11.64 -46.60 18.63
C TYR A 259 10.57 -47.45 17.95
N LYS A 260 10.05 -47.01 16.80
CA LYS A 260 9.10 -47.79 16.02
C LYS A 260 9.72 -49.13 15.59
N ARG A 261 10.94 -49.11 15.05
CA ARG A 261 11.67 -50.33 14.67
C ARG A 261 11.93 -51.24 15.87
N LYS A 262 12.37 -50.70 17.01
CA LYS A 262 12.60 -51.47 18.25
C LYS A 262 11.30 -52.12 18.74
N ASN A 263 10.19 -51.37 18.72
CA ASN A 263 8.87 -51.90 19.08
C ASN A 263 8.41 -53.00 18.12
N ASP A 264 8.61 -52.83 16.81
CA ASP A 264 8.24 -53.83 15.82
C ASP A 264 9.00 -55.16 16.05
N ILE A 265 10.32 -55.08 16.34
CA ILE A 265 11.15 -56.25 16.67
C ILE A 265 10.66 -56.94 17.94
N VAL A 266 10.37 -56.17 19.00
CA VAL A 266 9.86 -56.72 20.26
C VAL A 266 8.52 -57.42 20.06
N LEU A 267 7.60 -56.84 19.27
CA LEU A 267 6.31 -57.45 18.97
C LEU A 267 6.46 -58.74 18.15
N GLU A 268 7.41 -58.79 17.23
CA GLU A 268 7.70 -60.00 16.45
C GLU A 268 8.24 -61.13 17.33
N GLU A 269 9.19 -60.83 18.21
CA GLU A 269 9.73 -61.82 19.15
C GLU A 269 8.68 -62.29 20.17
N ILE A 270 7.81 -61.41 20.68
CA ILE A 270 6.69 -61.80 21.55
C ILE A 270 5.76 -62.78 20.82
N LYS A 271 5.43 -62.52 19.55
CA LYS A 271 4.62 -63.44 18.73
C LYS A 271 5.30 -64.81 18.57
N LYS A 272 6.61 -64.81 18.33
CA LYS A 272 7.40 -66.06 18.22
C LYS A 272 7.38 -66.84 19.53
N LEU A 273 7.67 -66.20 20.66
CA LEU A 273 7.63 -66.82 21.99
C LEU A 273 6.24 -67.33 22.35
N LEU A 274 5.17 -66.61 21.97
CA LEU A 274 3.79 -67.07 22.19
C LEU A 274 3.49 -68.35 21.40
N SER A 275 3.87 -68.41 20.13
CA SER A 275 3.65 -69.61 19.31
C SER A 275 4.47 -70.81 19.82
N GLU A 276 5.69 -70.58 20.29
CA GLU A 276 6.52 -71.60 20.92
C GLU A 276 5.93 -72.07 22.26
N ASN A 277 5.47 -71.15 23.12
CA ASN A 277 4.82 -71.50 24.38
C ASN A 277 3.54 -72.32 24.14
N LEU A 278 2.76 -71.96 23.13
CA LEU A 278 1.57 -72.71 22.72
C LEU A 278 1.95 -74.14 22.31
N ARG A 279 2.99 -74.31 21.48
CA ARG A 279 3.50 -75.63 21.08
C ARG A 279 3.94 -76.46 22.29
N LEU A 280 4.70 -75.85 23.21
CA LEU A 280 5.17 -76.52 24.42
C LEU A 280 4.00 -76.94 25.34
N ARG A 281 2.94 -76.13 25.43
CA ARG A 281 1.72 -76.49 26.17
C ARG A 281 0.99 -77.67 25.54
N TYR A 282 0.89 -77.72 24.21
CA TYR A 282 0.32 -78.87 23.53
C TYR A 282 1.12 -80.15 23.80
N GLN A 283 2.45 -80.10 23.64
CA GLN A 283 3.33 -81.25 23.92
C GLN A 283 3.25 -81.72 25.37
N ARG A 284 3.08 -80.80 26.33
CA ARG A 284 2.93 -81.14 27.74
C ARG A 284 1.55 -81.73 28.09
N ASN A 285 0.51 -81.44 27.32
CA ASN A 285 -0.83 -82.01 27.52
C ASN A 285 -1.01 -83.38 26.83
N GLU A 286 -0.14 -83.72 25.86
CA GLU A 286 -0.12 -85.03 25.19
C GLU A 286 0.77 -86.08 25.89
N ALA A 287 1.54 -85.68 26.91
CA ALA A 287 2.37 -86.55 27.76
C ALA A 287 1.74 -86.75 29.14
#